data_AF-A0A941B295-F1
#
_entry.id   AF-A0A941B295-F1
#
_cell.length_a   1.000
_cell.length_b   1.000
_cell.length_c   1.000
_cell.angle_alpha   90.00
_cell.angle_beta   90.00
_cell.angle_gamma   90.00
#
_symmetry.space_group_name_H-M   'P 1'
#
loop_
_entity.id
_entity.type
_entity.pdbx_description
1 polymer ?
#
loop_
_entity_poly.entity_id
_entity_poly.type
_entity_poly.pdbx_seq_one_letter_code
_entity_poly.pdbx_strand_id
1 'polypeptide(L)'
;MAYWSENNHNKTIRFLRKNGNIIHEFKHSKKKEVSDILDDLYKTRSKRTVKEVLEIILQKEIIVSKNLEDFIIRINQDPTELDPEVQERIVKDKSFYESFISLSYNEILNFWKHIQNETVFSTKHGTKGDEYRNVLTVIDDTEWKQEYNFNNFFSNSDEKPERALRTRNLFYVECSRAKENLVVFMLSKIDDKALVNIKKWFGEDHVIDIESFLLI
;
A
#
# COMPACT_ATOMS: atom_id res chain seq x y z
N MET A 1 1.71 -16.12 -8.30
CA MET A 1 2.07 -17.05 -7.21
C MET A 1 0.87 -17.76 -6.57
N ALA A 2 -0.18 -17.08 -6.09
CA ALA A 2 -1.37 -17.75 -5.51
C ALA A 2 -1.92 -18.88 -6.41
N TYR A 3 -2.21 -18.56 -7.68
CA TYR A 3 -2.62 -19.52 -8.71
C TYR A 3 -1.62 -20.66 -9.01
N TRP A 4 -0.36 -20.55 -8.58
CA TRP A 4 0.63 -21.64 -8.71
C TRP A 4 0.52 -22.60 -7.53
N SER A 5 0.49 -22.07 -6.30
CA SER A 5 0.24 -22.86 -5.08
C SER A 5 -1.14 -23.54 -5.04
N GLU A 6 -2.14 -22.98 -5.73
CA GLU A 6 -3.46 -23.59 -5.94
C GLU A 6 -3.46 -24.73 -7.00
N ASN A 7 -2.32 -25.04 -7.62
CA ASN A 7 -2.23 -25.86 -8.84
C ASN A 7 -3.10 -25.33 -10.01
N ASN A 8 -3.45 -24.04 -10.00
CA ASN A 8 -4.26 -23.38 -11.03
C ASN A 8 -3.39 -22.93 -12.21
N HIS A 9 -2.78 -23.91 -12.87
CA HIS A 9 -1.92 -23.76 -14.04
C HIS A 9 -2.57 -22.90 -15.13
N ASN A 10 -3.89 -23.05 -15.36
CA ASN A 10 -4.64 -22.28 -16.36
C ASN A 10 -4.70 -20.78 -16.04
N LYS A 11 -5.02 -20.39 -14.79
CA LYS A 11 -4.94 -18.98 -14.38
C LYS A 11 -3.51 -18.45 -14.42
N THR A 12 -2.52 -19.26 -14.03
CA THR A 12 -1.09 -18.86 -14.07
C THR A 12 -0.61 -18.60 -15.50
N ILE A 13 -0.91 -19.49 -16.46
CA ILE A 13 -0.56 -19.30 -17.88
C ILE A 13 -1.27 -18.08 -18.47
N ARG A 14 -2.54 -17.84 -18.13
CA ARG A 14 -3.28 -16.63 -18.55
C ARG A 14 -2.68 -15.35 -17.96
N PHE A 15 -2.26 -15.38 -16.68
CA PHE A 15 -1.60 -14.24 -16.04
C PHE A 15 -0.26 -13.93 -16.72
N LEU A 16 0.60 -14.93 -16.91
CA LEU A 16 1.92 -14.73 -17.49
C LEU A 16 1.82 -14.25 -18.94
N ARG A 17 0.94 -14.84 -19.78
CA ARG A 17 0.64 -14.34 -21.14
C ARG A 17 0.13 -12.89 -21.22
N LYS A 18 -0.39 -12.33 -20.11
CA LYS A 18 -0.86 -10.94 -20.07
C LYS A 18 0.23 -9.95 -19.60
N ASN A 19 1.18 -10.41 -18.79
CA ASN A 19 2.09 -9.53 -18.05
C ASN A 19 3.58 -9.80 -18.30
N GLY A 20 3.98 -10.76 -19.15
CA GLY A 20 5.37 -11.07 -19.44
C GLY A 20 5.56 -11.84 -20.76
N ASN A 21 6.77 -11.75 -21.33
CA ASN A 21 7.03 -12.16 -22.71
C ASN A 21 7.35 -13.65 -22.87
N ILE A 22 7.82 -14.33 -21.81
CA ILE A 22 8.36 -15.71 -21.86
C ILE A 22 7.40 -16.77 -22.48
N ILE A 23 6.09 -16.50 -22.51
CA ILE A 23 5.06 -17.45 -23.00
C ILE A 23 4.60 -17.17 -24.46
N HIS A 24 5.10 -16.14 -25.15
CA HIS A 24 4.65 -15.85 -26.52
C HIS A 24 4.94 -16.96 -27.54
N GLU A 25 6.05 -17.71 -27.39
CA GLU A 25 6.31 -18.93 -28.17
C GLU A 25 5.93 -20.19 -27.37
N PHE A 26 4.93 -20.94 -27.81
CA PHE A 26 4.41 -22.10 -27.08
C PHE A 26 5.23 -23.40 -27.24
N LYS A 27 6.56 -23.28 -27.41
CA LYS A 27 7.51 -24.41 -27.46
C LYS A 27 7.53 -25.17 -26.13
N HIS A 28 7.57 -26.50 -26.19
CA HIS A 28 7.36 -27.33 -24.99
C HIS A 28 8.49 -27.22 -23.95
N SER A 29 9.70 -26.83 -24.37
CA SER A 29 10.84 -26.52 -23.51
C SER A 29 10.60 -25.28 -22.65
N LYS A 30 10.16 -24.16 -23.24
CA LYS A 30 9.86 -22.89 -22.54
C LYS A 30 8.83 -23.09 -21.42
N LYS A 31 7.82 -23.96 -21.62
CA LYS A 31 6.86 -24.32 -20.56
C LYS A 31 7.53 -24.96 -19.34
N LYS A 32 8.51 -25.84 -19.56
CA LYS A 32 9.22 -26.50 -18.47
C LYS A 32 10.11 -25.50 -17.73
N GLU A 33 10.87 -24.68 -18.45
CA GLU A 33 11.69 -23.62 -17.85
C GLU A 33 10.85 -22.67 -16.98
N VAL A 34 9.70 -22.21 -17.46
CA VAL A 34 8.74 -21.41 -16.65
C VAL A 34 8.30 -22.17 -15.39
N SER A 35 7.97 -23.45 -15.51
CA SER A 35 7.57 -24.29 -14.37
C SER A 35 8.70 -24.42 -13.34
N ASP A 36 9.91 -24.75 -13.78
CA ASP A 36 11.08 -24.96 -12.94
C ASP A 36 11.45 -23.67 -12.18
N ILE A 37 11.34 -22.48 -12.81
CA ILE A 37 11.59 -21.18 -12.17
C ILE A 37 10.48 -20.79 -11.19
N LEU A 38 9.20 -21.02 -11.53
CA LEU A 38 8.09 -20.76 -10.61
C LEU A 38 8.19 -21.64 -9.35
N ASP A 39 8.66 -22.87 -9.52
CA ASP A 39 8.89 -23.82 -8.43
C ASP A 39 10.09 -23.45 -7.55
N ASP A 40 11.22 -23.00 -8.12
CA ASP A 40 12.30 -22.41 -7.33
C ASP A 40 11.77 -21.21 -6.54
N LEU A 41 11.22 -20.21 -7.22
CA LEU A 41 10.71 -19.00 -6.59
C LEU A 41 9.68 -19.32 -5.50
N TYR A 42 8.79 -20.30 -5.70
CA TYR A 42 7.84 -20.69 -4.67
C TYR A 42 8.52 -21.23 -3.40
N LYS A 43 9.58 -22.03 -3.55
CA LYS A 43 10.33 -22.69 -2.46
C LYS A 43 11.37 -21.77 -1.78
N THR A 44 11.93 -20.80 -2.50
CA THR A 44 13.11 -20.03 -2.04
C THR A 44 12.88 -18.55 -1.80
N ARG A 45 11.84 -17.91 -2.37
CA ARG A 45 11.64 -16.45 -2.25
C ARG A 45 11.60 -15.93 -0.82
N SER A 46 11.04 -16.69 0.14
CA SER A 46 11.03 -16.32 1.57
C SER A 46 12.41 -16.28 2.25
N LYS A 47 13.49 -16.65 1.53
CA LYS A 47 14.88 -16.56 1.98
C LYS A 47 15.70 -15.56 1.16
N ARG A 48 15.08 -14.87 0.20
CA ARG A 48 15.70 -13.89 -0.69
C ARG A 48 15.25 -12.46 -0.35
N THR A 49 16.00 -11.49 -0.84
CA THR A 49 15.64 -10.07 -0.87
C THR A 49 14.60 -9.77 -1.95
N VAL A 50 14.01 -8.58 -1.89
CA VAL A 50 13.18 -8.04 -2.97
C VAL A 50 13.99 -7.90 -4.27
N LYS A 51 15.25 -7.46 -4.19
CA LYS A 51 16.19 -7.37 -5.31
C LYS A 51 16.33 -8.70 -6.06
N GLU A 52 16.77 -9.77 -5.39
CA GLU A 52 17.04 -11.07 -6.03
C GLU A 52 15.81 -11.65 -6.72
N VAL A 53 14.62 -11.47 -6.14
CA VAL A 53 13.36 -11.98 -6.73
C VAL A 53 12.94 -11.14 -7.94
N LEU A 54 13.11 -9.81 -7.90
CA LEU A 54 12.86 -8.94 -9.05
C LEU A 54 13.84 -9.23 -10.19
N GLU A 55 15.13 -9.38 -9.90
CA GLU A 55 16.17 -9.69 -10.89
C GLU A 55 15.87 -11.01 -11.62
N ILE A 56 15.48 -12.07 -10.91
CA ILE A 56 15.08 -13.35 -11.54
C ILE A 56 13.83 -13.18 -12.42
N ILE A 57 12.83 -12.41 -11.98
CA ILE A 57 11.58 -12.19 -12.74
C ILE A 57 11.86 -11.41 -14.04
N LEU A 58 12.72 -10.40 -13.98
CA LEU A 58 13.06 -9.52 -15.10
C LEU A 58 14.03 -10.20 -16.08
N GLN A 59 15.13 -10.80 -15.60
CA GLN A 59 16.12 -11.52 -16.44
C GLN A 59 15.50 -12.71 -17.21
N LYS A 60 14.37 -13.23 -16.74
CA LYS A 60 13.62 -14.32 -17.37
C LYS A 60 12.34 -13.87 -18.08
N GLU A 61 12.09 -12.56 -18.19
CA GLU A 61 10.90 -11.97 -18.82
C GLU A 61 9.55 -12.57 -18.33
N ILE A 62 9.52 -13.03 -17.07
CA ILE A 62 8.36 -13.68 -16.45
C ILE A 62 7.26 -12.64 -16.20
N ILE A 63 7.68 -11.42 -15.84
CA ILE A 63 6.87 -10.21 -15.86
C ILE A 63 7.72 -9.13 -16.53
N VAL A 64 7.11 -8.35 -17.42
CA VAL A 64 7.69 -7.21 -18.14
C VAL A 64 6.86 -5.99 -17.80
N SER A 65 7.49 -4.84 -17.55
CA SER A 65 6.78 -3.66 -17.06
C SER A 65 7.53 -2.40 -17.47
N LYS A 66 7.11 -1.81 -18.61
CA LYS A 66 7.69 -0.57 -19.12
C LYS A 66 7.74 0.53 -18.06
N ASN A 67 6.73 0.63 -17.19
CA ASN A 67 6.70 1.62 -16.10
C ASN A 67 7.84 1.40 -15.08
N LEU A 68 8.25 0.16 -14.82
CA LEU A 68 9.39 -0.18 -13.97
C LEU A 68 10.71 0.02 -14.71
N GLU A 69 10.78 -0.30 -16.00
CA GLU A 69 11.94 -0.06 -16.86
C GLU A 69 12.23 1.45 -16.98
N ASP A 70 11.23 2.25 -17.36
CA ASP A 70 11.28 3.73 -17.42
C ASP A 70 11.62 4.35 -16.05
N PHE A 71 11.16 3.74 -14.93
CA PHE A 71 11.52 4.17 -13.58
C PHE A 71 12.99 3.86 -13.25
N ILE A 72 13.46 2.64 -13.51
CA ILE A 72 14.85 2.21 -13.28
C ILE A 72 15.82 3.03 -14.14
N ILE A 73 15.44 3.37 -15.38
CA ILE A 73 16.19 4.29 -16.23
C ILE A 73 16.27 5.68 -15.56
N ARG A 74 15.13 6.26 -15.12
CA ARG A 74 15.11 7.59 -14.49
C ARG A 74 16.00 7.68 -13.24
N ILE A 75 15.93 6.72 -12.31
CA ILE A 75 16.72 6.77 -11.07
C ILE A 75 18.22 6.48 -11.26
N ASN A 76 18.63 6.07 -12.46
CA ASN A 76 20.04 5.84 -12.83
C ASN A 76 20.57 6.85 -13.86
N GLN A 77 19.79 7.86 -14.23
CA GLN A 77 20.29 9.03 -14.93
C GLN A 77 21.22 9.84 -14.00
N ASP A 78 22.26 10.45 -14.57
CA ASP A 78 23.07 11.44 -13.86
C ASP A 78 22.24 12.74 -13.74
N PRO A 79 21.92 13.21 -12.51
CA PRO A 79 21.08 14.38 -12.33
C PRO A 79 21.88 15.69 -12.35
N THR A 80 23.19 15.66 -12.57
CA THR A 80 24.09 16.83 -12.44
C THR A 80 23.80 17.96 -13.45
N GLU A 81 23.20 17.63 -14.59
CA GLU A 81 22.81 18.60 -15.64
C GLU A 81 21.28 18.89 -15.66
N LEU A 82 20.54 18.48 -14.63
CA LEU A 82 19.07 18.62 -14.55
C LEU A 82 18.63 19.75 -13.61
N ASP A 83 17.38 20.19 -13.74
CA ASP A 83 16.77 21.18 -12.83
C ASP A 83 16.80 20.69 -11.37
N PRO A 84 17.04 21.56 -10.37
CA PRO A 84 17.20 21.14 -8.96
C PRO A 84 16.05 20.32 -8.38
N GLU A 85 14.79 20.62 -8.77
CA GLU A 85 13.61 19.85 -8.36
C GLU A 85 13.63 18.41 -8.93
N VAL A 86 14.13 18.25 -10.16
CA VAL A 86 14.29 16.95 -10.82
C VAL A 86 15.45 16.18 -10.18
N GLN A 87 16.54 16.85 -9.83
CA GLN A 87 17.67 16.28 -9.09
C GLN A 87 17.24 15.77 -7.70
N GLU A 88 16.55 16.58 -6.89
CA GLU A 88 16.05 16.17 -5.58
C GLU A 88 15.11 14.95 -5.71
N ARG A 89 14.19 14.99 -6.68
CA ARG A 89 13.28 13.88 -6.96
C ARG A 89 14.01 12.60 -7.35
N ILE A 90 15.03 12.65 -8.20
CA ILE A 90 15.82 11.48 -8.59
C ILE A 90 16.55 10.89 -7.38
N VAL A 91 17.18 11.72 -6.54
CA VAL A 91 17.85 11.28 -5.31
C VAL A 91 16.86 10.61 -4.35
N LYS A 92 15.67 11.19 -4.16
CA LYS A 92 14.59 10.64 -3.32
C LYS A 92 14.04 9.31 -3.86
N ASP A 93 13.68 9.27 -5.14
CA ASP A 93 13.17 8.07 -5.81
C ASP A 93 14.21 6.93 -5.76
N LYS A 94 15.49 7.24 -5.95
CA LYS A 94 16.61 6.28 -5.87
C LYS A 94 16.81 5.74 -4.46
N SER A 95 16.90 6.62 -3.45
CA SER A 95 17.09 6.22 -2.05
C SER A 95 15.92 5.35 -1.55
N PHE A 96 14.69 5.68 -1.95
CA PHE A 96 13.52 4.84 -1.70
C PHE A 96 13.63 3.48 -2.39
N TYR A 97 14.00 3.44 -3.67
CA TYR A 97 14.13 2.19 -4.42
C TYR A 97 15.22 1.27 -3.86
N GLU A 98 16.41 1.80 -3.57
CA GLU A 98 17.52 1.05 -2.98
C GLU A 98 17.15 0.47 -1.61
N SER A 99 16.47 1.26 -0.78
CA SER A 99 15.91 0.80 0.50
C SER A 99 14.88 -0.31 0.29
N PHE A 100 13.92 -0.12 -0.61
CA PHE A 100 12.86 -1.08 -0.90
C PHE A 100 13.38 -2.43 -1.44
N ILE A 101 14.34 -2.42 -2.37
CA ILE A 101 14.88 -3.67 -2.93
C ILE A 101 15.78 -4.43 -1.94
N SER A 102 16.34 -3.75 -0.93
CA SER A 102 17.14 -4.36 0.13
C SER A 102 16.32 -5.19 1.13
N LEU A 103 15.01 -4.94 1.21
CA LEU A 103 14.11 -5.64 2.14
C LEU A 103 14.10 -7.16 1.90
N SER A 104 13.83 -7.93 2.95
CA SER A 104 13.48 -9.35 2.79
C SER A 104 12.18 -9.45 1.98
N TYR A 105 12.12 -10.40 1.04
CA TYR A 105 10.88 -10.67 0.31
C TYR A 105 9.76 -11.18 1.23
N ASN A 106 10.07 -11.59 2.48
CA ASN A 106 9.06 -11.85 3.50
C ASN A 106 8.17 -10.62 3.78
N GLU A 107 8.68 -9.40 3.64
CA GLU A 107 7.83 -8.20 3.79
C GLU A 107 6.81 -8.10 2.66
N ILE A 108 7.19 -8.48 1.43
CA ILE A 108 6.25 -8.60 0.31
C ILE A 108 5.26 -9.74 0.52
N LEU A 109 5.66 -10.85 1.17
CA LEU A 109 4.75 -11.94 1.53
C LEU A 109 3.78 -11.53 2.66
N ASN A 110 4.24 -10.78 3.64
CA ASN A 110 3.45 -10.26 4.76
C ASN A 110 2.46 -9.21 4.27
N PHE A 111 2.90 -8.27 3.44
CA PHE A 111 2.06 -7.27 2.77
C PHE A 111 1.04 -7.92 1.82
N TRP A 112 1.45 -8.93 1.04
CA TRP A 112 0.53 -9.69 0.19
C TRP A 112 -0.50 -10.47 1.03
N LYS A 113 -0.08 -11.09 2.15
CA LYS A 113 -1.00 -11.78 3.08
C LYS A 113 -1.95 -10.79 3.76
N HIS A 114 -1.50 -9.59 4.10
CA HIS A 114 -2.31 -8.50 4.65
C HIS A 114 -3.39 -8.07 3.63
N ILE A 115 -3.03 -7.91 2.35
CA ILE A 115 -3.97 -7.58 1.27
C ILE A 115 -4.94 -8.73 0.95
N GLN A 116 -4.49 -10.00 1.00
CA GLN A 116 -5.33 -11.14 0.61
C GLN A 116 -6.21 -11.69 1.75
N ASN A 117 -5.81 -11.55 3.01
CA ASN A 117 -6.64 -11.90 4.15
C ASN A 117 -7.61 -10.74 4.50
N GLU A 118 -8.36 -10.25 3.49
CA GLU A 118 -9.26 -9.07 3.51
C GLU A 118 -9.23 -8.29 4.83
N THR A 119 -8.27 -7.38 4.92
CA THR A 119 -7.93 -6.76 6.19
C THR A 119 -9.05 -5.88 6.70
N VAL A 120 -9.17 -5.82 8.03
CA VAL A 120 -9.92 -4.79 8.78
C VAL A 120 -9.61 -3.38 8.23
N PHE A 121 -8.38 -3.20 7.76
CA PHE A 121 -7.89 -2.08 6.94
C PHE A 121 -8.20 -2.28 5.44
N SER A 122 -9.47 -2.20 5.05
CA SER A 122 -9.83 -2.00 3.63
C SER A 122 -9.63 -0.53 3.26
N THR A 123 -8.79 -0.24 2.26
CA THR A 123 -8.66 1.14 1.74
C THR A 123 -9.97 1.60 1.07
N LYS A 124 -10.24 2.93 1.05
CA LYS A 124 -11.45 3.58 0.47
C LYS A 124 -11.87 2.85 -0.85
N HIS A 125 -12.83 1.89 -0.83
CA HIS A 125 -13.77 1.46 -1.92
C HIS A 125 -14.50 0.11 -1.73
N GLY A 126 -13.94 -0.90 -1.05
CA GLY A 126 -14.46 -2.29 -1.11
C GLY A 126 -15.64 -2.63 -0.18
N THR A 127 -15.58 -2.20 1.08
CA THR A 127 -16.47 -2.65 2.16
C THR A 127 -17.82 -1.93 2.18
N LYS A 128 -18.87 -2.56 1.64
CA LYS A 128 -20.28 -2.11 1.78
C LYS A 128 -21.18 -3.21 2.39
N GLY A 129 -20.73 -3.81 3.48
CA GLY A 129 -21.55 -4.70 4.32
C GLY A 129 -20.86 -5.15 5.61
N ASP A 130 -19.53 -5.16 5.62
CA ASP A 130 -18.71 -5.90 6.59
C ASP A 130 -18.50 -5.14 7.91
N GLU A 131 -18.30 -5.86 9.01
CA GLU A 131 -18.25 -5.29 10.37
C GLU A 131 -17.30 -6.11 11.25
N TYR A 132 -16.39 -5.44 11.95
CA TYR A 132 -15.29 -6.06 12.70
C TYR A 132 -15.43 -5.82 14.21
N ARG A 133 -14.90 -6.73 15.04
CA ARG A 133 -14.94 -6.59 16.51
C ARG A 133 -14.22 -5.32 16.97
N ASN A 134 -12.98 -5.16 16.52
CA ASN A 134 -12.12 -4.02 16.85
C ASN A 134 -11.70 -3.33 15.55
N VAL A 135 -11.72 -2.00 15.53
CA VAL A 135 -11.28 -1.17 14.39
C VAL A 135 -10.27 -0.13 14.88
N LEU A 136 -9.18 0.02 14.12
CA LEU A 136 -8.24 1.14 14.24
C LEU A 136 -8.36 1.97 12.96
N THR A 137 -8.90 3.18 13.07
CA THR A 137 -8.91 4.17 11.98
C THR A 137 -7.64 4.99 12.09
N VAL A 138 -6.83 5.06 11.03
CA VAL A 138 -5.62 5.90 10.97
C VAL A 138 -5.85 7.03 9.99
N ILE A 139 -5.75 8.27 10.47
CA ILE A 139 -6.02 9.49 9.71
C ILE A 139 -4.74 10.30 9.53
N ASP A 140 -4.49 10.71 8.29
CA ASP A 140 -3.39 11.59 7.92
C ASP A 140 -3.84 12.62 6.88
N ASP A 141 -4.02 13.88 7.32
CA ASP A 141 -4.38 15.02 6.47
C ASP A 141 -3.18 15.70 5.78
N THR A 142 -2.00 15.07 5.74
CA THR A 142 -0.89 15.51 4.86
C THR A 142 -1.17 15.12 3.41
N GLU A 143 -1.60 13.89 3.19
CA GLU A 143 -1.99 13.36 1.88
C GLU A 143 -3.47 13.60 1.57
N TRP A 144 -3.84 13.59 0.28
CA TRP A 144 -5.23 13.70 -0.20
C TRP A 144 -6.09 14.87 0.33
N LYS A 145 -5.50 15.92 0.94
CA LYS A 145 -6.20 17.04 1.60
C LYS A 145 -7.21 17.81 0.72
N GLN A 146 -7.14 17.67 -0.60
CA GLN A 146 -8.13 18.21 -1.53
C GLN A 146 -9.45 17.41 -1.56
N GLU A 147 -9.42 16.15 -1.12
CA GLU A 147 -10.44 15.11 -1.32
C GLU A 147 -10.98 14.50 -0.01
N TYR A 148 -10.12 14.20 0.97
CA TYR A 148 -10.47 13.81 2.35
C TYR A 148 -9.74 14.85 3.25
N ASN A 149 -10.40 15.51 4.22
CA ASN A 149 -9.76 16.49 5.14
C ASN A 149 -10.47 16.50 6.51
N PHE A 150 -9.92 15.75 7.45
CA PHE A 150 -10.52 15.45 8.75
C PHE A 150 -10.41 16.60 9.74
N ASN A 151 -9.28 17.30 9.82
CA ASN A 151 -9.12 18.43 10.73
C ASN A 151 -10.19 19.51 10.49
N ASN A 152 -10.36 19.97 9.25
CA ASN A 152 -11.39 20.97 8.93
C ASN A 152 -12.83 20.43 9.13
N PHE A 153 -13.04 19.12 9.00
CA PHE A 153 -14.31 18.48 9.34
C PHE A 153 -14.57 18.52 10.86
N PHE A 154 -13.62 18.07 11.68
CA PHE A 154 -13.73 18.08 13.14
C PHE A 154 -13.85 19.50 13.71
N SER A 155 -13.13 20.50 13.18
CA SER A 155 -13.26 21.90 13.61
C SER A 155 -14.47 22.63 13.01
N ASN A 156 -15.29 21.95 12.20
CA ASN A 156 -16.42 22.53 11.45
C ASN A 156 -16.02 23.78 10.64
N SER A 157 -14.85 23.71 10.00
CA SER A 157 -14.19 24.79 9.27
C SER A 157 -13.89 24.48 7.80
N ASP A 158 -14.46 23.40 7.25
CA ASP A 158 -14.29 23.09 5.82
C ASP A 158 -15.22 23.95 4.94
N GLU A 159 -14.63 24.97 4.33
CA GLU A 159 -15.28 25.89 3.37
C GLU A 159 -15.82 25.22 2.11
N LYS A 160 -15.51 23.94 1.85
CA LYS A 160 -16.00 23.17 0.69
C LYS A 160 -17.06 22.15 1.14
N PRO A 161 -18.38 22.43 0.98
CA PRO A 161 -19.44 21.56 1.47
C PRO A 161 -19.37 20.12 0.96
N GLU A 162 -18.93 19.90 -0.27
CA GLU A 162 -18.75 18.55 -0.82
C GLU A 162 -17.61 17.78 -0.15
N ARG A 163 -16.48 18.42 0.18
CA ARG A 163 -15.35 17.78 0.88
C ARG A 163 -15.70 17.54 2.35
N ALA A 164 -16.40 18.48 2.98
CA ALA A 164 -16.95 18.33 4.33
C ALA A 164 -17.90 17.11 4.40
N LEU A 165 -18.88 17.03 3.49
CA LEU A 165 -19.83 15.93 3.39
C LEU A 165 -19.13 14.59 3.09
N ARG A 166 -18.16 14.58 2.17
CA ARG A 166 -17.42 13.38 1.77
C ARG A 166 -16.52 12.85 2.89
N THR A 167 -15.88 13.74 3.65
CA THR A 167 -15.05 13.37 4.81
C THR A 167 -15.92 12.88 5.96
N ARG A 168 -17.02 13.58 6.29
CA ARG A 168 -18.02 13.11 7.27
C ARG A 168 -18.53 11.72 6.92
N ASN A 169 -18.85 11.48 5.65
CA ASN A 169 -19.37 10.20 5.19
C ASN A 169 -18.31 9.08 5.24
N LEU A 170 -17.04 9.38 5.01
CA LEU A 170 -15.95 8.43 5.24
C LEU A 170 -15.84 8.11 6.74
N PHE A 171 -15.70 9.12 7.60
CA PHE A 171 -15.55 8.93 9.04
C PHE A 171 -16.71 8.14 9.65
N TYR A 172 -17.95 8.44 9.22
CA TYR A 172 -19.13 7.68 9.61
C TYR A 172 -19.04 6.19 9.19
N VAL A 173 -18.57 5.91 7.97
CA VAL A 173 -18.36 4.53 7.51
C VAL A 173 -17.28 3.85 8.35
N GLU A 174 -16.13 4.49 8.59
CA GLU A 174 -15.03 3.95 9.39
C GLU A 174 -15.48 3.62 10.83
N CYS A 175 -16.14 4.55 11.51
CA CYS A 175 -16.65 4.33 12.86
C CYS A 175 -17.71 3.22 12.90
N SER A 176 -18.61 3.15 11.92
CA SER A 176 -19.67 2.13 11.86
C SER A 176 -19.19 0.73 11.44
N ARG A 177 -17.89 0.53 11.17
CA ARG A 177 -17.30 -0.81 11.05
C ARG A 177 -17.01 -1.48 12.40
N ALA A 178 -17.02 -0.75 13.52
CA ALA A 178 -16.67 -1.28 14.83
C ALA A 178 -17.88 -1.87 15.58
N LYS A 179 -17.72 -3.09 16.14
CA LYS A 179 -18.74 -3.77 16.97
C LYS A 179 -18.51 -3.65 18.47
N GLU A 180 -17.26 -3.62 18.91
CA GLU A 180 -16.88 -3.60 20.33
C GLU A 180 -15.95 -2.43 20.64
N ASN A 181 -14.84 -2.29 19.89
CA ASN A 181 -13.83 -1.27 20.16
C ASN A 181 -13.48 -0.48 18.89
N LEU A 182 -13.42 0.84 19.03
CA LEU A 182 -12.93 1.78 18.01
C LEU A 182 -11.79 2.59 18.59
N VAL A 183 -10.66 2.64 17.88
CA VAL A 183 -9.57 3.59 18.13
C VAL A 183 -9.42 4.47 16.89
N VAL A 184 -9.34 5.78 17.08
CA VAL A 184 -9.04 6.74 16.00
C VAL A 184 -7.67 7.35 16.29
N PHE A 185 -6.68 7.03 15.45
CA PHE A 185 -5.32 7.54 15.55
C PHE A 185 -5.07 8.59 14.48
N MET A 186 -4.70 9.79 14.94
CA MET A 186 -4.41 10.96 14.09
C MET A 186 -2.89 11.12 13.96
N LEU A 187 -2.34 10.89 12.75
CA LEU A 187 -0.94 11.15 12.43
C LEU A 187 -0.67 12.63 12.16
N SER A 188 -1.63 13.31 11.52
CA SER A 188 -1.57 14.73 11.20
C SER A 188 -2.02 15.60 12.38
N LYS A 189 -1.34 16.74 12.59
CA LYS A 189 -1.70 17.71 13.64
C LYS A 189 -3.17 18.17 13.53
N ILE A 190 -3.80 18.29 14.70
CA ILE A 190 -5.19 18.69 14.90
C ILE A 190 -5.21 20.13 15.46
N ASP A 191 -6.18 20.95 15.06
CA ASP A 191 -6.42 22.29 15.63
C ASP A 191 -7.26 22.24 16.93
N ASP A 192 -7.15 23.27 17.78
CA ASP A 192 -7.82 23.30 19.09
C ASP A 192 -9.36 23.17 19.00
N LYS A 193 -9.98 23.68 17.93
CA LYS A 193 -11.44 23.59 17.73
C LYS A 193 -11.85 22.18 17.34
N ALA A 194 -11.03 21.51 16.53
CA ALA A 194 -11.18 20.10 16.21
C ALA A 194 -11.01 19.24 17.46
N LEU A 195 -9.96 19.46 18.25
CA LEU A 195 -9.73 18.76 19.52
C LEU A 195 -10.89 18.93 20.52
N VAL A 196 -11.40 20.16 20.67
CA VAL A 196 -12.58 20.48 21.50
C VAL A 196 -13.84 19.77 21.02
N ASN A 197 -14.00 19.46 19.73
CA ASN A 197 -15.15 18.72 19.22
C ASN A 197 -14.95 17.20 19.31
N ILE A 198 -13.74 16.69 19.04
CA ILE A 198 -13.37 15.28 19.23
C ILE A 198 -13.59 14.89 20.71
N LYS A 199 -13.16 15.71 21.67
CA LYS A 199 -13.43 15.52 23.10
C LYS A 199 -14.92 15.45 23.45
N LYS A 200 -15.80 16.17 22.75
CA LYS A 200 -17.26 16.06 22.93
C LYS A 200 -17.86 14.81 22.30
N TRP A 201 -17.22 14.24 21.28
CA TRP A 201 -17.71 13.06 20.56
C TRP A 201 -17.26 11.75 21.22
N PHE A 202 -16.02 11.70 21.70
CA PHE A 202 -15.42 10.52 22.32
C PHE A 202 -15.44 10.56 23.86
N GLY A 203 -15.55 11.74 24.48
CA GLY A 203 -15.33 11.96 25.91
C GLY A 203 -13.88 12.37 26.20
N GLU A 204 -13.67 13.22 27.22
CA GLU A 204 -12.34 13.77 27.51
C GLU A 204 -11.33 12.68 27.90
N ASP A 205 -11.74 11.73 28.73
CA ASP A 205 -10.92 10.60 29.20
C ASP A 205 -10.55 9.58 28.10
N HIS A 206 -11.15 9.73 26.91
CA HIS A 206 -10.90 8.87 25.75
C HIS A 206 -10.10 9.59 24.63
N VAL A 207 -9.65 10.83 24.86
CA VAL A 207 -8.79 11.58 23.94
C VAL A 207 -7.41 11.76 24.57
N ILE A 208 -6.53 10.80 24.28
CA ILE A 208 -5.16 10.73 24.82
C ILE A 208 -4.18 11.28 23.78
N ASP A 209 -3.25 12.13 24.23
CA ASP A 209 -2.12 12.58 23.41
C ASP A 209 -1.10 11.43 23.19
N ILE A 210 -0.51 11.35 22.00
CA ILE A 210 0.36 10.21 21.66
C ILE A 210 1.73 10.26 22.33
N GLU A 211 2.31 11.44 22.56
CA GLU A 211 3.57 11.54 23.31
C GLU A 211 3.34 11.06 24.75
N SER A 212 2.20 11.44 25.34
CA SER A 212 1.74 10.97 26.65
C SER A 212 1.44 9.47 26.71
N PHE A 213 0.93 8.88 25.62
CA PHE A 213 0.65 7.44 25.53
C PHE A 213 1.92 6.58 25.37
N LEU A 214 2.93 7.09 24.66
CA LEU A 214 4.21 6.39 24.42
C LEU A 214 5.19 6.42 25.61
N LEU A 215 4.81 7.08 26.71
CA LEU A 215 5.60 7.20 27.95
C LEU A 215 5.08 6.28 29.09
N ILE A 216 4.20 5.32 28.78
CA ILE A 216 3.56 4.37 29.70
C ILE A 216 4.00 2.92 29.39
#